data_AF-A0A8S4ECW1-F1
#
_entry.id   AF-A0A8S4ECW1-F1
#
_cell.length_a   1.000
_cell.length_b   1.000
_cell.length_c   1.000
_cell.angle_alpha   90.00
_cell.angle_beta   90.00
_cell.angle_gamma   90.00
#
_symmetry.space_group_name_H-M   'P 1'
#
loop_
_entity.id
_entity.type
_entity.pdbx_description
1 polymer ?
#
loop_
_entity_poly.entity_id
_entity_poly.type
_entity_poly.pdbx_seq_one_letter_code
_entity_poly.pdbx_strand_id
1 'polypeptide(L)'
;MKECRSVTEAGVASDFSHIFSNVAYLLLGALFMLQLRRRRARRVRSPRSEEYGIPAHYGMLSALGAGTMAVGLLSASYHVCPNRLNFQFDTAFMYVLAVVIMVKIYQSRHPDVNARAHATFGVLAVMIALVVWGVLGGGAFFWALFTVLHLFTFLLLSLRIYYVGQFRLERETLQRAARELAAMPRRGVRPLYKTRLVLLLIANSVNWVLALYGLWKQNPDIAGHLLELLLINTLLYMTFYLVMKLLNGERPRWYAWCYLGGATAAWIPALYFFVSGSTDWSTTPALSREMNHQCMVLEFYDAHDLWHILSAVALFLSFNVLLTWDDGLAAVKRTEIAVF
;
A
#
# COMPACT_ATOMS: atom_id res chain seq x y z
N MET A 1 19.04 35.21 4.30
CA MET A 1 18.80 33.76 4.34
C MET A 1 17.32 33.59 4.64
N LYS A 2 16.50 33.17 3.67
CA LYS A 2 15.05 33.09 3.86
C LYS A 2 14.69 31.70 4.38
N GLU A 3 14.23 31.60 5.62
CA GLU A 3 13.33 30.50 6.01
C GLU A 3 12.17 30.46 5.00
N CYS A 4 11.56 29.29 4.78
CA CYS A 4 10.29 29.22 4.05
C CYS A 4 9.22 30.00 4.81
N ARG A 5 9.21 31.33 4.66
CA ARG A 5 8.19 32.21 5.21
C ARG A 5 6.99 32.10 4.30
N SER A 6 5.98 31.44 4.85
CA SER A 6 4.57 31.82 4.77
C SER A 6 4.36 33.21 4.17
N VAL A 7 4.04 33.26 2.88
CA VAL A 7 3.63 34.51 2.25
C VAL A 7 2.23 34.82 2.74
N THR A 8 2.13 35.70 3.75
CA THR A 8 1.10 36.75 3.89
C THR A 8 1.34 37.58 5.14
N GLU A 9 1.15 38.90 5.04
CA GLU A 9 1.17 39.87 6.15
C GLU A 9 0.02 39.68 7.17
N ALA A 10 -0.85 38.70 6.95
CA ALA A 10 -1.85 38.24 7.90
C ALA A 10 -1.40 36.89 8.46
N GLY A 11 -1.10 36.84 9.76
CA GLY A 11 -0.60 35.65 10.47
C GLY A 11 -1.58 34.47 10.57
N VAL A 12 -2.22 34.08 9.47
CA VAL A 12 -3.31 33.08 9.42
C VAL A 12 -2.88 31.77 8.74
N ALA A 13 -1.75 31.72 8.01
CA ALA A 13 -1.25 30.44 7.49
C ALA A 13 0.28 30.40 7.43
N SER A 14 0.92 30.04 8.56
CA SER A 14 2.37 29.82 8.61
C SER A 14 2.85 28.61 7.78
N ASP A 15 1.93 27.80 7.24
CA ASP A 15 2.18 26.48 6.63
C ASP A 15 1.57 26.34 5.21
N PHE A 16 1.38 27.45 4.50
CA PHE A 16 0.61 27.48 3.24
C PHE A 16 1.20 26.57 2.13
N SER A 17 2.52 26.43 2.04
CA SER A 17 3.15 25.54 1.04
C SER A 17 2.78 24.08 1.27
N HIS A 18 2.76 23.63 2.53
CA HIS A 18 2.33 22.29 2.94
C HIS A 18 0.85 22.03 2.70
N ILE A 19 0.00 23.04 2.85
CA ILE A 19 -1.41 22.93 2.47
C ILE A 19 -1.55 22.83 0.94
N PHE A 20 -0.78 23.64 0.20
CA PHE A 20 -0.88 23.71 -1.25
C PHE A 20 -0.29 22.48 -1.96
N SER A 21 0.80 21.91 -1.47
CA SER A 21 1.42 20.71 -2.03
C SER A 21 0.47 19.50 -2.01
N ASN A 22 -0.45 19.45 -1.04
CA ASN A 22 -1.50 18.44 -0.96
C ASN A 22 -2.61 18.53 -2.04
N VAL A 23 -2.72 19.67 -2.75
CA VAL A 23 -3.65 19.82 -3.88
C VAL A 23 -3.34 18.80 -5.00
N ALA A 24 -2.08 18.36 -5.13
CA ALA A 24 -1.68 17.34 -6.08
C ALA A 24 -2.46 16.03 -5.88
N TYR A 25 -2.66 15.58 -4.64
CA TYR A 25 -3.45 14.39 -4.33
C TYR A 25 -4.92 14.55 -4.74
N LEU A 26 -5.51 15.72 -4.48
CA LEU A 26 -6.91 16.01 -4.84
C LEU A 26 -7.10 15.97 -6.36
N LEU A 27 -6.24 16.67 -7.11
CA LEU A 27 -6.34 16.77 -8.56
C LEU A 27 -6.07 15.42 -9.24
N LEU A 28 -5.04 14.70 -8.82
CA LEU A 28 -4.68 13.42 -9.43
C LEU A 28 -5.65 12.29 -9.03
N GLY A 29 -6.17 12.30 -7.81
CA GLY A 29 -7.25 11.40 -7.39
C GLY A 29 -8.53 11.63 -8.20
N ALA A 30 -8.93 12.89 -8.40
CA ALA A 30 -10.06 13.26 -9.24
C ALA A 30 -9.85 12.87 -10.71
N LEU A 31 -8.64 13.10 -11.25
CA LEU A 31 -8.27 12.70 -12.60
C LEU A 31 -8.38 11.18 -12.79
N PHE A 32 -7.88 10.39 -11.84
CA PHE A 32 -8.00 8.93 -11.89
C PHE A 32 -9.46 8.48 -11.86
N MET A 33 -10.30 9.08 -11.00
CA MET A 33 -11.74 8.79 -10.99
C MET A 33 -12.42 9.15 -12.32
N LEU A 34 -12.04 10.26 -12.95
CA LEU A 34 -12.56 10.63 -14.28
C LEU A 34 -12.16 9.61 -15.36
N GLN A 35 -10.90 9.15 -15.35
CA GLN A 35 -10.42 8.09 -16.23
C GLN A 35 -11.21 6.80 -16.03
N LEU A 36 -11.46 6.42 -14.77
CA LEU A 36 -12.23 5.24 -14.42
C LEU A 36 -13.68 5.33 -14.89
N ARG A 37 -14.33 6.49 -14.68
CA ARG A 37 -15.69 6.77 -15.16
C ARG A 37 -15.78 6.65 -16.69
N ARG A 38 -14.83 7.23 -17.42
CA ARG A 38 -14.75 7.12 -18.88
C ARG A 38 -14.57 5.67 -19.33
N ARG A 39 -13.70 4.91 -18.66
CA ARG A 39 -13.44 3.50 -18.96
C ARG A 39 -14.68 2.63 -18.68
N ARG A 40 -15.38 2.88 -17.57
CA ARG A 40 -16.64 2.20 -17.24
C ARG A 40 -17.73 2.52 -18.26
N ALA A 41 -17.89 3.79 -18.66
CA ALA A 41 -18.86 4.18 -19.68
C ALA A 41 -18.59 3.49 -21.02
N ARG A 42 -17.32 3.39 -21.44
CA ARG A 42 -16.93 2.62 -22.65
C ARG A 42 -17.26 1.13 -22.51
N ARG A 43 -17.03 0.53 -21.33
CA ARG A 43 -17.36 -0.88 -21.04
C ARG A 43 -18.86 -1.14 -21.11
N VAL A 44 -19.69 -0.21 -20.65
CA VAL A 44 -21.16 -0.30 -20.75
C VAL A 44 -21.63 -0.16 -22.20
N ARG A 45 -21.03 0.75 -22.98
CA ARG A 45 -21.35 0.91 -24.41
C ARG A 45 -20.92 -0.28 -25.27
N SER A 46 -19.82 -0.93 -24.91
CA SER A 46 -19.31 -2.13 -25.59
C SER A 46 -19.00 -3.22 -24.55
N PRO A 47 -20.04 -3.96 -24.12
CA PRO A 47 -19.90 -5.07 -23.19
C PRO A 47 -18.97 -6.13 -23.79
N ARG A 48 -18.13 -6.72 -22.94
CA ARG A 48 -17.41 -7.96 -23.27
C ARG A 48 -18.14 -9.11 -22.60
N SER A 49 -18.05 -10.30 -23.21
CA SER A 49 -18.52 -11.53 -22.57
C SER A 49 -17.86 -11.70 -21.21
N GLU A 50 -18.66 -12.12 -20.21
CA GLU A 50 -18.19 -12.36 -18.84
C GLU A 50 -17.24 -13.55 -18.74
N GLU A 51 -17.12 -14.37 -19.78
CA GLU A 51 -16.22 -15.52 -19.83
C GLU A 51 -14.75 -15.14 -20.14
N TYR A 52 -14.50 -13.90 -20.56
CA TYR A 52 -13.19 -13.46 -21.03
C TYR A 52 -12.55 -12.42 -20.12
N GLY A 53 -11.24 -12.51 -19.97
CA GLY A 53 -10.42 -11.60 -19.18
C GLY A 53 -10.74 -11.58 -17.69
N ILE A 54 -10.01 -10.71 -17.00
CA ILE A 54 -10.15 -10.49 -15.56
C ILE A 54 -11.35 -9.55 -15.30
N PRO A 55 -12.26 -9.87 -14.37
CA PRO A 55 -13.34 -8.98 -13.96
C PRO A 55 -12.83 -7.60 -13.55
N ALA A 56 -13.47 -6.56 -14.07
CA ALA A 56 -13.12 -5.19 -13.73
C ALA A 56 -13.81 -4.78 -12.41
N HIS A 57 -13.06 -4.77 -11.32
CA HIS A 57 -13.54 -4.30 -10.01
C HIS A 57 -13.48 -2.76 -9.90
N TYR A 58 -14.38 -2.08 -10.61
CA TYR A 58 -14.44 -0.60 -10.63
C TYR A 58 -14.63 0.01 -9.24
N GLY A 59 -15.32 -0.67 -8.31
CA GLY A 59 -15.54 -0.19 -6.94
C GLY A 59 -14.24 -0.02 -6.14
N MET A 60 -13.37 -1.04 -6.14
CA MET A 60 -12.07 -0.95 -5.46
C MET A 60 -11.16 0.12 -6.09
N LEU A 61 -11.13 0.19 -7.42
CA LEU A 61 -10.36 1.22 -8.13
C LEU A 61 -10.89 2.63 -7.80
N SER A 62 -12.21 2.82 -7.71
CA SER A 62 -12.76 4.11 -7.27
C SER A 62 -12.41 4.43 -5.81
N ALA A 63 -12.32 3.42 -4.94
CA ALA A 63 -11.90 3.60 -3.55
C ALA A 63 -10.44 4.06 -3.45
N LEU A 64 -9.53 3.59 -4.33
CA LEU A 64 -8.15 4.11 -4.40
C LEU A 64 -8.10 5.59 -4.78
N GLY A 65 -8.87 5.98 -5.80
CA GLY A 65 -8.97 7.39 -6.23
C GLY A 65 -9.54 8.30 -5.14
N ALA A 66 -10.67 7.90 -4.54
CA ALA A 66 -11.31 8.64 -3.45
C ALA A 66 -10.44 8.67 -2.18
N GLY A 67 -9.79 7.55 -1.83
CA GLY A 67 -8.89 7.44 -0.69
C GLY A 67 -7.67 8.36 -0.84
N THR A 68 -7.15 8.52 -2.04
CA THR A 68 -6.03 9.46 -2.30
C THR A 68 -6.47 10.91 -2.15
N MET A 69 -7.69 11.26 -2.56
CA MET A 69 -8.23 12.58 -2.27
C MET A 69 -8.43 12.80 -0.77
N ALA A 70 -8.86 11.77 -0.04
CA ALA A 70 -9.00 11.84 1.41
C ALA A 70 -7.64 12.05 2.12
N VAL A 71 -6.57 11.37 1.67
CA VAL A 71 -5.19 11.64 2.12
C VAL A 71 -4.85 13.13 1.92
N GLY A 72 -5.03 13.67 0.71
CA GLY A 72 -4.74 15.08 0.45
C GLY A 72 -5.52 16.06 1.35
N LEU A 73 -6.80 15.77 1.59
CA LEU A 73 -7.65 16.62 2.44
C LEU A 73 -7.22 16.54 3.92
N LEU A 74 -6.94 15.35 4.43
CA LEU A 74 -6.60 15.13 5.85
C LEU A 74 -5.18 15.57 6.16
N SER A 75 -4.23 15.33 5.26
CA SER A 75 -2.87 15.88 5.32
C SER A 75 -2.90 17.41 5.33
N ALA A 76 -3.66 18.05 4.43
CA ALA A 76 -3.84 19.50 4.45
C ALA A 76 -4.48 19.99 5.76
N SER A 77 -5.45 19.25 6.31
CA SER A 77 -6.11 19.57 7.58
C SER A 77 -5.15 19.50 8.78
N TYR A 78 -4.19 18.56 8.76
CA TYR A 78 -3.12 18.50 9.74
C TYR A 78 -2.22 19.74 9.71
N HIS A 79 -1.87 20.23 8.52
CA HIS A 79 -1.07 21.46 8.36
C HIS A 79 -1.84 22.73 8.77
N VAL A 80 -3.18 22.73 8.70
CA VAL A 80 -4.02 23.81 9.23
C VAL A 80 -4.09 23.76 10.77
N CYS A 81 -4.28 22.57 11.35
CA CYS A 81 -4.40 22.38 12.80
C CYS A 81 -3.59 21.14 13.25
N PRO A 82 -2.30 21.32 13.57
CA PRO A 82 -1.42 20.21 13.90
C PRO A 82 -1.77 19.63 15.27
N ASN A 83 -2.26 18.39 15.28
CA ASN A 83 -2.51 17.62 16.48
C ASN A 83 -2.41 16.12 16.19
N ARG A 84 -2.26 15.31 17.25
CA ARG A 84 -2.07 13.86 17.15
C ARG A 84 -3.24 13.12 16.46
N LEU A 85 -4.47 13.60 16.64
CA LEU A 85 -5.65 12.99 16.01
C LEU A 85 -5.63 13.21 14.49
N ASN A 86 -5.36 14.44 14.04
CA ASN A 86 -5.30 14.78 12.62
C ASN A 86 -4.18 14.02 11.89
N PHE A 87 -3.01 13.88 12.52
CA PHE A 87 -1.90 13.06 11.98
C PHE A 87 -2.29 11.59 11.79
N GLN A 88 -2.99 11.02 12.79
CA GLN A 88 -3.45 9.63 12.72
C GLN A 88 -4.51 9.41 11.63
N PHE A 89 -5.39 10.40 11.40
CA PHE A 89 -6.38 10.29 10.32
C PHE A 89 -5.74 10.28 8.94
N ASP A 90 -4.73 11.11 8.69
CA ASP A 90 -3.99 11.10 7.42
C ASP A 90 -3.30 9.74 7.17
N THR A 91 -2.53 9.29 8.17
CA THR A 91 -1.79 8.02 8.09
C THR A 91 -2.74 6.81 7.96
N ALA A 92 -3.90 6.84 8.61
CA ALA A 92 -4.89 5.78 8.51
C ALA A 92 -5.38 5.56 7.07
N PHE A 93 -5.58 6.62 6.29
CA PHE A 93 -5.98 6.47 4.88
C PHE A 93 -4.84 5.92 4.02
N MET A 94 -3.58 6.19 4.35
CA MET A 94 -2.44 5.55 3.70
C MET A 94 -2.46 4.02 3.94
N TYR A 95 -2.79 3.56 5.15
CA TYR A 95 -3.00 2.12 5.42
C TYR A 95 -4.12 1.53 4.57
N VAL A 96 -5.25 2.24 4.48
CA VAL A 96 -6.40 1.81 3.67
C VAL A 96 -5.98 1.68 2.20
N LEU A 97 -5.24 2.64 1.65
CA LEU A 97 -4.74 2.57 0.27
C LEU A 97 -3.86 1.34 0.06
N ALA A 98 -2.87 1.10 0.93
CA ALA A 98 -1.98 -0.05 0.82
C ALA A 98 -2.75 -1.38 0.85
N VAL A 99 -3.69 -1.54 1.79
CA VAL A 99 -4.52 -2.75 1.91
C VAL A 99 -5.44 -2.90 0.69
N VAL A 100 -6.09 -1.84 0.21
CA VAL A 100 -6.98 -1.91 -0.96
C VAL A 100 -6.19 -2.25 -2.23
N ILE A 101 -4.95 -1.76 -2.38
CA ILE A 101 -4.06 -2.18 -3.48
C ILE A 101 -3.81 -3.69 -3.40
N MET A 102 -3.36 -4.20 -2.25
CA MET A 102 -3.10 -5.63 -2.08
C MET A 102 -4.35 -6.48 -2.36
N VAL A 103 -5.51 -6.09 -1.82
CA VAL A 103 -6.78 -6.80 -2.08
C VAL A 103 -7.15 -6.74 -3.57
N LYS A 104 -6.96 -5.59 -4.25
CA LYS A 104 -7.23 -5.46 -5.68
C LYS A 104 -6.35 -6.40 -6.51
N ILE A 105 -5.07 -6.54 -6.16
CA ILE A 105 -4.15 -7.47 -6.83
C ILE A 105 -4.64 -8.91 -6.62
N TYR A 106 -4.94 -9.29 -5.37
CA TYR A 106 -5.40 -10.64 -5.03
C TYR A 106 -6.69 -11.04 -5.77
N GLN A 107 -7.70 -10.17 -5.76
CA GLN A 107 -8.97 -10.42 -6.43
C GLN A 107 -8.85 -10.52 -7.95
N SER A 108 -7.78 -9.97 -8.54
CA SER A 108 -7.55 -10.08 -10.00
C SER A 108 -7.31 -11.54 -10.43
N ARG A 109 -6.83 -12.40 -9.52
CA ARG A 109 -6.60 -13.84 -9.77
C ARG A 109 -7.57 -14.74 -9.05
N HIS A 110 -8.26 -14.22 -8.05
CA HIS A 110 -9.23 -14.95 -7.25
C HIS A 110 -10.58 -14.21 -7.26
N PRO A 111 -11.23 -14.05 -8.42
CA PRO A 111 -12.48 -13.30 -8.51
C PRO A 111 -13.61 -13.92 -7.68
N ASP A 112 -13.56 -15.24 -7.46
CA ASP A 112 -14.52 -15.99 -6.66
C ASP A 112 -14.30 -15.79 -5.14
N VAL A 113 -13.08 -15.38 -4.74
CA VAL A 113 -12.72 -15.09 -3.34
C VAL A 113 -12.87 -13.59 -3.11
N ASN A 114 -14.12 -13.14 -3.07
CA ASN A 114 -14.42 -11.74 -2.81
C ASN A 114 -14.39 -11.49 -1.30
N ALA A 115 -13.37 -10.78 -0.81
CA ALA A 115 -13.34 -10.31 0.57
C ALA A 115 -14.53 -9.39 0.79
N ARG A 116 -15.48 -9.79 1.65
CA ARG A 116 -16.66 -8.97 1.97
C ARG A 116 -16.17 -7.61 2.48
N ALA A 117 -16.72 -6.51 1.96
CA ALA A 117 -16.30 -5.16 2.33
C ALA A 117 -16.27 -4.96 3.85
N HIS A 118 -17.30 -5.43 4.57
CA HIS A 118 -17.36 -5.38 6.03
C HIS A 118 -16.20 -6.10 6.72
N ALA A 119 -15.73 -7.23 6.18
CA ALA A 119 -14.59 -7.96 6.74
C ALA A 119 -13.30 -7.18 6.53
N THR A 120 -13.08 -6.61 5.33
CA THR A 120 -11.91 -5.78 5.04
C THR A 120 -11.87 -4.53 5.92
N PHE A 121 -12.99 -3.81 6.04
CA PHE A 121 -13.10 -2.64 6.90
C PHE A 121 -12.99 -3.00 8.39
N GLY A 122 -13.50 -4.17 8.80
CA GLY A 122 -13.32 -4.67 10.17
C GLY A 122 -11.85 -4.93 10.51
N VAL A 123 -11.09 -5.56 9.60
CA VAL A 123 -9.64 -5.77 9.77
C VAL A 123 -8.89 -4.44 9.84
N LEU A 124 -9.24 -3.48 8.96
CA LEU A 124 -8.67 -2.13 8.99
C LEU A 124 -8.99 -1.41 10.30
N ALA A 125 -10.21 -1.52 10.84
CA ALA A 125 -10.59 -0.90 12.10
C ALA A 125 -9.81 -1.49 13.29
N VAL A 126 -9.63 -2.81 13.34
CA VAL A 126 -8.80 -3.47 14.36
C VAL A 126 -7.34 -3.02 14.24
N MET A 127 -6.82 -2.93 13.02
CA MET A 127 -5.46 -2.45 12.77
C MET A 127 -5.26 -1.01 13.24
N ILE A 128 -6.19 -0.11 12.94
CA ILE A 128 -6.16 1.28 13.41
C ILE A 128 -6.26 1.35 14.94
N ALA A 129 -7.13 0.55 15.56
CA ALA A 129 -7.23 0.49 17.02
C ALA A 129 -5.92 0.03 17.70
N LEU A 130 -5.23 -0.95 17.11
CA LEU A 130 -3.91 -1.38 17.58
C LEU A 130 -2.87 -0.26 17.47
N VAL A 131 -2.87 0.52 16.38
CA VAL A 131 -1.99 1.68 16.22
C VAL A 131 -2.28 2.72 17.29
N VAL A 132 -3.56 3.06 17.53
CA VAL A 132 -3.96 4.03 18.56
C VAL A 132 -3.46 3.59 19.94
N TRP A 133 -3.59 2.30 20.28
CA TRP A 133 -3.06 1.76 21.53
C TRP A 133 -1.53 1.88 21.61
N GLY A 134 -0.82 1.52 20.53
CA GLY A 134 0.64 1.65 20.47
C GLY A 134 1.11 3.10 20.65
N VAL A 135 0.42 4.08 20.06
CA VAL A 135 0.77 5.51 20.19
C VAL A 135 0.47 6.06 21.59
N LEU A 136 -0.62 5.63 22.25
CA LEU A 136 -1.05 6.19 23.53
C LEU A 136 -0.31 5.62 24.76
N GLY A 137 0.39 4.50 24.63
CA GLY A 137 1.08 3.88 25.76
C GLY A 137 1.70 2.52 25.47
N GLY A 138 2.12 2.27 24.23
CA GLY A 138 2.76 1.02 23.83
C GLY A 138 4.08 0.81 24.57
N GLY A 139 4.14 -0.19 25.46
CA GLY A 139 5.37 -0.66 26.09
C GLY A 139 5.88 -1.96 25.48
N ALA A 140 6.82 -2.63 26.16
CA ALA A 140 7.37 -3.91 25.70
C ALA A 140 6.30 -4.99 25.46
N PHE A 141 5.21 -4.99 26.25
CA PHE A 141 4.10 -5.92 26.04
C PHE A 141 3.38 -5.69 24.71
N PHE A 142 3.13 -4.42 24.35
CA PHE A 142 2.52 -4.08 23.07
C PHE A 142 3.39 -4.57 21.91
N TRP A 143 4.70 -4.31 21.96
CA TRP A 143 5.63 -4.76 20.93
C TRP A 143 5.71 -6.28 20.82
N ALA A 144 5.76 -7.00 21.95
CA ALA A 144 5.73 -8.46 21.94
C ALA A 144 4.44 -9.01 21.29
N LEU A 145 3.28 -8.46 21.68
CA LEU A 145 1.98 -8.86 21.12
C LEU A 145 1.89 -8.54 19.62
N PHE A 146 2.28 -7.32 19.22
CA PHE A 146 2.28 -6.88 17.83
C PHE A 146 3.16 -7.78 16.97
N THR A 147 4.38 -8.08 17.41
CA THR A 147 5.30 -8.99 16.70
C THR A 147 4.71 -10.38 16.53
N VAL A 148 4.10 -10.97 17.58
CA VAL A 148 3.46 -12.29 17.48
C VAL A 148 2.29 -12.26 16.48
N LEU A 149 1.42 -11.25 16.57
CA LEU A 149 0.29 -11.09 15.65
C LEU A 149 0.76 -10.89 14.20
N HIS A 150 1.81 -10.09 14.00
CA HIS A 150 2.43 -9.85 12.69
C HIS A 150 2.95 -11.15 12.08
N LEU A 151 3.84 -11.85 12.78
CA LEU A 151 4.45 -13.09 12.31
C LEU A 151 3.39 -14.15 11.99
N PHE A 152 2.39 -14.28 12.87
CA PHE A 152 1.31 -15.25 12.68
C PHE A 152 0.42 -14.88 11.48
N THR A 153 0.05 -13.61 11.32
CA THR A 153 -0.81 -13.15 10.22
C THR A 153 -0.14 -13.36 8.87
N PHE A 154 1.13 -12.99 8.73
CA PHE A 154 1.87 -13.16 7.48
C PHE A 154 2.15 -14.64 7.16
N LEU A 155 2.39 -15.47 8.18
CA LEU A 155 2.48 -16.92 7.99
C LEU A 155 1.16 -17.49 7.45
N LEU A 156 0.02 -17.15 8.06
CA LEU A 156 -1.29 -17.60 7.61
C LEU A 156 -1.63 -17.11 6.20
N LEU A 157 -1.34 -15.84 5.91
CA LEU A 157 -1.55 -15.27 4.57
C LEU A 157 -0.70 -16.01 3.54
N SER A 158 0.56 -16.30 3.86
CA SER A 158 1.47 -17.03 2.98
C SER A 158 1.00 -18.46 2.71
N LEU A 159 0.51 -19.16 3.73
CA LEU A 159 -0.08 -20.49 3.56
C LEU A 159 -1.33 -20.44 2.67
N ARG A 160 -2.20 -19.43 2.86
CA ARG A 160 -3.36 -19.22 2.01
C ARG A 160 -2.97 -18.93 0.55
N ILE A 161 -1.99 -18.08 0.30
CA ILE A 161 -1.50 -17.79 -1.06
C ILE A 161 -0.86 -19.05 -1.66
N TYR A 162 -0.05 -19.79 -0.91
CA TYR A 162 0.59 -21.01 -1.39
C TYR A 162 -0.42 -22.06 -1.87
N TYR A 163 -1.49 -22.27 -1.10
CA TYR A 163 -2.55 -23.23 -1.41
C TYR A 163 -3.77 -22.62 -2.11
N VAL A 164 -3.64 -21.46 -2.77
CA VAL A 164 -4.70 -20.83 -3.59
C VAL A 164 -6.03 -20.67 -2.82
N GLY A 165 -5.95 -20.25 -1.56
CA GLY A 165 -7.09 -20.01 -0.69
C GLY A 165 -7.78 -21.27 -0.14
N GLN A 166 -7.36 -22.48 -0.54
CA GLN A 166 -7.92 -23.75 -0.03
C GLN A 166 -7.48 -24.10 1.39
N PHE A 167 -6.49 -23.38 1.94
CA PHE A 167 -5.99 -23.63 3.28
C PHE A 167 -7.00 -23.22 4.36
N ARG A 168 -7.51 -24.23 5.08
CA ARG A 168 -8.28 -24.06 6.32
C ARG A 168 -7.43 -24.49 7.51
N LEU A 169 -7.40 -23.65 8.55
CA LEU A 169 -6.67 -23.92 9.80
C LEU A 169 -7.42 -24.96 10.62
N GLU A 170 -7.37 -26.21 10.18
CA GLU A 170 -7.92 -27.37 10.88
C GLU A 170 -6.76 -28.20 11.46
N ARG A 171 -6.97 -28.81 12.63
CA ARG A 171 -5.95 -29.61 13.33
C ARG A 171 -5.36 -30.69 12.43
N GLU A 172 -6.20 -31.31 11.61
CA GLU A 172 -5.79 -32.33 10.64
C GLU A 172 -4.93 -31.77 9.50
N THR A 173 -5.25 -30.59 8.99
CA THR A 173 -4.49 -29.90 7.93
C THR A 173 -3.12 -29.48 8.42
N LEU A 174 -3.01 -28.99 9.67
CA LEU A 174 -1.73 -28.69 10.32
C LEU A 174 -0.89 -29.95 10.53
N GLN A 175 -1.49 -31.05 10.98
CA GLN A 175 -0.79 -32.32 11.14
C GLN A 175 -0.36 -32.94 9.81
N ARG A 176 -1.15 -32.77 8.72
CA ARG A 176 -0.75 -33.18 7.37
C ARG A 176 0.39 -32.33 6.85
N ALA A 177 0.28 -31.00 6.93
CA ALA A 177 1.34 -30.09 6.51
C ALA A 177 2.65 -30.34 7.27
N ALA A 178 2.60 -30.53 8.59
CA ALA A 178 3.77 -30.86 9.40
C ALA A 178 4.39 -32.22 9.04
N ARG A 179 3.56 -33.25 8.79
CA ARG A 179 4.03 -34.57 8.35
C ARG A 179 4.64 -34.53 6.95
N GLU A 180 4.06 -33.74 6.03
CA GLU A 180 4.61 -33.55 4.69
C GLU A 180 5.92 -32.75 4.71
N LEU A 181 6.02 -31.70 5.53
CA LEU A 181 7.26 -30.93 5.73
C LEU A 181 8.37 -31.81 6.32
N ALA A 182 8.05 -32.63 7.33
CA ALA A 182 9.00 -33.54 7.97
C ALA A 182 9.42 -34.70 7.05
N ALA A 183 8.56 -35.14 6.12
CA ALA A 183 8.87 -36.19 5.16
C ALA A 183 9.55 -35.67 3.87
N MET A 184 9.56 -34.35 3.64
CA MET A 184 10.08 -33.72 2.42
C MET A 184 11.55 -34.09 2.12
N PRO A 185 12.48 -34.10 3.09
CA PRO A 185 13.88 -34.48 2.86
C PRO A 185 14.04 -35.97 2.52
N ARG A 186 13.16 -36.83 3.07
CA ARG A 186 13.25 -38.30 2.93
C ARG A 186 12.61 -38.84 1.67
N ARG A 187 11.67 -38.12 1.06
CA ARG A 187 10.90 -38.57 -0.13
C ARG A 187 11.28 -37.87 -1.44
N GLY A 188 12.19 -36.90 -1.42
CA GLY A 188 12.55 -36.14 -2.62
C GLY A 188 11.37 -35.38 -3.25
N VAL A 189 10.32 -35.09 -2.46
CA VAL A 189 9.09 -34.45 -2.94
C VAL A 189 9.44 -33.01 -3.30
N ARG A 190 9.32 -32.69 -4.59
CA ARG A 190 9.53 -31.33 -5.10
C ARG A 190 8.31 -30.47 -4.71
N PRO A 191 8.50 -29.21 -4.31
CA PRO A 191 7.38 -28.33 -4.00
C PRO A 191 6.43 -28.21 -5.20
N LEU A 192 5.11 -28.23 -4.95
CA LEU A 192 4.08 -28.18 -5.99
C LEU A 192 4.27 -26.95 -6.91
N TYR A 193 4.51 -25.78 -6.29
CA TYR A 193 4.75 -24.51 -6.97
C TYR A 193 6.08 -23.88 -6.49
N LYS A 194 7.22 -24.29 -7.08
CA LYS A 194 8.56 -23.84 -6.66
C LYS A 194 8.71 -22.32 -6.66
N THR A 195 8.29 -21.65 -7.75
CA THR A 195 8.40 -20.19 -7.88
C THR A 195 7.60 -19.46 -6.81
N ARG A 196 6.35 -19.88 -6.58
CA ARG A 196 5.49 -19.30 -5.54
C ARG A 196 6.12 -19.48 -4.16
N LEU A 197 6.66 -20.66 -3.87
CA LEU A 197 7.35 -20.93 -2.61
C LEU A 197 8.54 -20.00 -2.40
N VAL A 198 9.43 -19.86 -3.40
CA VAL A 198 10.63 -19.01 -3.28
C VAL A 198 10.24 -17.56 -3.02
N LEU A 199 9.28 -17.02 -3.76
CA LEU A 199 8.85 -15.63 -3.56
C LEU A 199 8.17 -15.42 -2.19
N LEU A 200 7.39 -16.40 -1.71
CA LEU A 200 6.80 -16.35 -0.37
C LEU A 200 7.86 -16.44 0.73
N LEU A 201 8.90 -17.24 0.55
CA LEU A 201 10.02 -17.30 1.50
C LEU A 201 10.76 -15.97 1.59
N ILE A 202 11.00 -15.31 0.44
CA ILE A 202 11.57 -13.96 0.41
C ILE A 202 10.66 -12.98 1.14
N ALA A 203 9.36 -12.97 0.84
CA ALA A 203 8.39 -12.07 1.48
C ALA A 203 8.28 -12.30 3.00
N ASN A 204 8.30 -13.55 3.46
CA ASN A 204 8.31 -13.87 4.89
C ASN A 204 9.60 -13.43 5.56
N SER A 205 10.76 -13.64 4.91
CA SER A 205 12.05 -13.22 5.45
C SER A 205 12.09 -11.70 5.68
N VAL A 206 11.59 -10.91 4.72
CA VAL A 206 11.48 -9.45 4.88
C VAL A 206 10.55 -9.10 6.04
N ASN A 207 9.38 -9.74 6.15
CA ASN A 207 8.45 -9.50 7.25
C ASN A 207 9.02 -9.89 8.62
N TRP A 208 9.81 -10.95 8.70
CA TRP A 208 10.47 -11.37 9.95
C TRP A 208 11.52 -10.35 10.38
N VAL A 209 12.35 -9.87 9.44
CA VAL A 209 13.34 -8.83 9.71
C VAL A 209 12.67 -7.56 10.23
N LEU A 210 11.60 -7.09 9.58
CA LEU A 210 10.88 -5.90 10.02
C LEU A 210 10.22 -6.09 11.40
N ALA A 211 9.61 -7.24 11.65
CA ALA A 211 8.97 -7.53 12.93
C ALA A 211 9.97 -7.62 14.10
N LEU A 212 11.15 -8.20 13.85
CA LEU A 212 12.25 -8.26 14.82
C LEU A 212 12.89 -6.89 15.04
N TYR A 213 13.05 -6.11 13.97
CA TYR A 213 13.53 -4.73 14.07
C TYR A 213 12.59 -3.86 14.92
N GLY A 214 11.27 -3.97 14.70
CA GLY A 214 10.27 -3.29 15.53
C GLY A 214 10.36 -3.69 17.01
N LEU A 215 10.46 -5.01 17.29
CA LEU A 215 10.60 -5.52 18.65
C LEU A 215 11.87 -5.04 19.37
N TRP A 216 12.97 -4.91 18.62
CA TRP A 216 14.25 -4.45 19.15
C TRP A 216 14.28 -2.95 19.40
N LYS A 217 13.82 -2.15 18.42
CA LYS A 217 13.92 -0.69 18.49
C LYS A 217 12.83 -0.06 19.37
N GLN A 218 11.63 -0.66 19.41
CA GLN A 218 10.47 -0.19 20.16
C GLN A 218 10.20 1.31 20.00
N ASN A 219 10.28 1.82 18.77
CA ASN A 219 10.12 3.23 18.49
C ASN A 219 8.69 3.70 18.84
N PRO A 220 8.48 4.79 19.59
CA PRO A 220 7.13 5.32 19.85
C PRO A 220 6.30 5.58 18.58
N ASP A 221 6.92 5.78 17.42
CA ASP A 221 6.24 5.88 16.13
C ASP A 221 5.82 4.52 15.54
N ILE A 222 4.86 3.86 16.20
CA ILE A 222 4.23 2.64 15.70
C ILE A 222 3.45 2.88 14.40
N ALA A 223 2.95 4.10 14.18
CA ALA A 223 2.18 4.44 13.00
C ALA A 223 3.07 4.40 11.74
N GLY A 224 4.23 5.06 11.81
CA GLY A 224 5.27 4.98 10.78
C GLY A 224 5.76 3.55 10.56
N HIS A 225 5.97 2.78 11.64
CA HIS A 225 6.37 1.37 11.50
C HIS A 225 5.33 0.53 10.75
N LEU A 226 4.03 0.67 11.08
CA LEU A 226 2.98 -0.04 10.37
C LEU A 226 2.85 0.43 8.90
N LEU A 227 3.01 1.73 8.64
CA LEU A 227 3.01 2.25 7.28
C LEU A 227 4.12 1.61 6.45
N GLU A 228 5.34 1.57 6.98
CA GLU A 228 6.50 0.93 6.35
C GLU A 228 6.22 -0.55 6.06
N LEU A 229 5.70 -1.29 7.05
CA LEU A 229 5.28 -2.69 6.89
C LEU A 229 4.30 -2.87 5.73
N LEU A 230 3.25 -2.05 5.66
CA LEU A 230 2.22 -2.14 4.62
C LEU A 230 2.74 -1.74 3.25
N LEU A 231 3.57 -0.71 3.15
CA LEU A 231 4.16 -0.25 1.89
C LEU A 231 5.13 -1.29 1.32
N ILE A 232 6.03 -1.83 2.15
CA ILE A 232 6.98 -2.88 1.73
C ILE A 232 6.22 -4.12 1.25
N ASN A 233 5.20 -4.56 1.99
CA ASN A 233 4.37 -5.69 1.56
C ASN A 233 3.59 -5.41 0.27
N THR A 234 3.10 -4.19 0.09
CA THR A 234 2.43 -3.78 -1.15
C THR A 234 3.39 -3.86 -2.34
N LEU A 235 4.62 -3.36 -2.18
CA LEU A 235 5.65 -3.41 -3.22
C LEU A 235 6.11 -4.85 -3.50
N LEU A 236 6.33 -5.66 -2.47
CA LEU A 236 6.63 -7.08 -2.61
C LEU A 236 5.52 -7.81 -3.36
N TYR A 237 4.25 -7.51 -3.06
CA TYR A 237 3.14 -8.17 -3.73
C TYR A 237 2.93 -7.70 -5.18
N MET A 238 3.11 -6.41 -5.46
CA MET A 238 3.17 -5.88 -6.83
C MET A 238 4.29 -6.57 -7.65
N THR A 239 5.46 -6.74 -7.05
CA THR A 239 6.62 -7.41 -7.67
C THR A 239 6.34 -8.89 -7.89
N PHE A 240 5.82 -9.58 -6.87
CA PHE A 240 5.39 -10.98 -6.97
C PHE A 240 4.40 -11.16 -8.13
N TYR A 241 3.39 -10.29 -8.21
CA TYR A 241 2.37 -10.36 -9.24
C TYR A 241 2.99 -10.18 -10.64
N LEU A 242 3.82 -9.15 -10.83
CA LEU A 242 4.49 -8.90 -12.09
C LEU A 242 5.41 -10.05 -12.50
N VAL A 243 6.23 -10.58 -11.59
CA VAL A 243 7.12 -11.72 -11.87
C VAL A 243 6.33 -12.95 -12.28
N MET A 244 5.29 -13.30 -11.53
CA MET A 244 4.43 -14.45 -11.88
C MET A 244 3.74 -14.25 -13.22
N LYS A 245 3.31 -13.03 -13.52
CA LYS A 245 2.71 -12.69 -14.81
C LYS A 245 3.68 -12.96 -15.97
N LEU A 246 4.92 -12.48 -15.86
CA LEU A 246 5.96 -12.70 -16.87
C LEU A 246 6.35 -14.18 -17.03
N LEU A 247 6.45 -14.92 -15.92
CA LEU A 247 6.81 -16.34 -15.93
C LEU A 247 5.72 -17.22 -16.57
N ASN A 248 4.45 -16.80 -16.49
CA ASN A 248 3.34 -17.46 -17.18
C ASN A 248 3.15 -16.98 -18.63
N GLY A 249 4.09 -16.19 -19.18
CA GLY A 249 4.02 -15.68 -20.56
C GLY A 249 3.03 -14.54 -20.76
N GLU A 250 2.41 -14.03 -19.70
CA GLU A 250 1.48 -12.91 -19.77
C GLU A 250 2.26 -11.58 -19.77
N ARG A 251 2.44 -10.95 -20.94
CA ARG A 251 3.16 -9.68 -21.01
C ARG A 251 2.22 -8.47 -20.85
N PRO A 252 2.48 -7.54 -19.91
CA PRO A 252 1.77 -6.27 -19.87
C PRO A 252 1.94 -5.50 -21.18
N ARG A 253 0.93 -4.71 -21.54
CA ARG A 253 0.97 -3.84 -22.72
C ARG A 253 1.97 -2.70 -22.51
N TRP A 254 2.47 -2.11 -23.59
CA TRP A 254 3.52 -1.07 -23.55
C TRP A 254 3.18 0.10 -22.62
N TYR A 255 1.92 0.57 -22.61
CA TYR A 255 1.49 1.67 -21.74
C TYR A 255 1.53 1.30 -20.26
N ALA A 256 1.29 0.04 -19.90
CA ALA A 256 1.41 -0.41 -18.51
C ALA A 256 2.86 -0.37 -18.04
N TRP A 257 3.82 -0.67 -18.94
CA TRP A 257 5.24 -0.47 -18.68
C TRP A 257 5.62 1.00 -18.53
N CYS A 258 5.05 1.89 -19.35
CA CYS A 258 5.25 3.33 -19.19
C CYS A 258 4.74 3.82 -17.82
N TYR A 259 3.54 3.39 -17.40
CA TYR A 259 3.03 3.72 -16.08
C TYR A 259 3.89 3.16 -14.95
N LEU A 260 4.40 1.93 -15.07
CA LEU A 260 5.26 1.31 -14.07
C LEU A 260 6.62 2.01 -13.96
N GLY A 261 7.25 2.32 -15.11
CA GLY A 261 8.49 3.07 -15.16
C GLY A 261 8.32 4.48 -14.57
N GLY A 262 7.24 5.18 -14.95
CA GLY A 262 6.91 6.48 -14.40
C GLY A 262 6.63 6.44 -12.89
N ALA A 263 5.88 5.44 -12.41
CA ALA A 263 5.62 5.25 -10.99
C ALA A 263 6.92 5.04 -10.21
N THR A 264 7.83 4.22 -10.75
CA THR A 264 9.15 3.97 -10.13
C THR A 264 9.99 5.25 -10.10
N ALA A 265 10.04 5.99 -11.20
CA ALA A 265 10.76 7.26 -11.29
C ALA A 265 10.20 8.35 -10.36
N ALA A 266 8.91 8.31 -10.03
CA ALA A 266 8.29 9.21 -9.07
C ALA A 266 8.47 8.75 -7.61
N TRP A 267 8.40 7.44 -7.34
CA TRP A 267 8.58 6.88 -5.98
C TRP A 267 9.99 7.07 -5.43
N ILE A 268 11.03 6.88 -6.25
CA ILE A 268 12.44 7.01 -5.82
C ILE A 268 12.72 8.38 -5.15
N PRO A 269 12.47 9.53 -5.81
CA PRO A 269 12.68 10.83 -5.19
C PRO A 269 11.67 11.12 -4.07
N ALA A 270 10.43 10.61 -4.16
CA ALA A 270 9.46 10.76 -3.07
C ALA A 270 9.96 10.11 -1.77
N LEU A 271 10.50 8.89 -1.84
CA LEU A 271 11.06 8.19 -0.68
C LEU A 271 12.31 8.88 -0.14
N TYR A 272 13.16 9.42 -1.01
CA TYR A 272 14.31 10.22 -0.58
C TYR A 272 13.86 11.43 0.26
N PHE A 273 12.88 12.19 -0.22
CA PHE A 273 12.38 13.35 0.51
C PHE A 273 11.64 12.97 1.80
N PHE A 274 10.90 11.85 1.80
CA PHE A 274 10.26 11.32 3.01
C PHE A 274 11.28 11.01 4.13
N VAL A 275 12.38 10.35 3.78
CA VAL A 275 13.41 9.95 4.76
C VAL A 275 14.32 11.10 5.15
N SER A 276 14.41 12.15 4.33
CA SER A 276 15.26 13.32 4.62
C SER A 276 14.79 14.17 5.83
N GLY A 277 13.62 13.87 6.39
CA GLY A 277 13.20 14.31 7.72
C GLY A 277 13.03 15.83 7.85
N SER A 278 11.82 16.32 7.58
CA SER A 278 11.46 17.74 7.68
C SER A 278 10.47 18.04 8.81
N THR A 279 9.79 17.04 9.37
CA THR A 279 8.73 17.23 10.38
C THR A 279 8.72 16.10 11.42
N ASP A 280 8.41 16.43 12.68
CA ASP A 280 8.26 15.44 13.76
C ASP A 280 6.95 15.68 14.52
N TRP A 281 5.97 14.82 14.26
CA TRP A 281 4.63 14.86 14.87
C TRP A 281 4.62 14.56 16.37
N SER A 282 5.69 13.95 16.91
CA SER A 282 5.78 13.59 18.33
C SER A 282 6.10 14.78 19.22
N THR A 283 6.65 15.85 18.63
CA THR A 283 7.05 17.09 19.30
C THR A 283 5.99 18.19 19.21
N THR A 284 6.19 19.29 19.94
CA THR A 284 5.29 20.45 19.81
C THR A 284 5.48 21.10 18.42
N PRO A 285 4.45 21.74 17.85
CA PRO A 285 4.59 22.42 16.55
C PRO A 285 5.72 23.46 16.53
N ALA A 286 6.02 24.10 17.67
CA ALA A 286 7.13 25.02 17.80
C ALA A 286 8.49 24.32 17.66
N LEU A 287 8.67 23.16 18.32
CA LEU A 287 9.91 22.39 18.26
C LEU A 287 10.09 21.68 16.90
N SER A 288 9.00 21.16 16.31
CA SER A 288 9.05 20.58 14.97
C SER A 288 9.49 21.59 13.91
N ARG A 289 9.15 22.88 14.06
CA ARG A 289 9.53 23.94 13.11
C ARG A 289 11.03 24.21 13.08
N GLU A 290 11.76 23.89 14.15
CA GLU A 290 13.22 24.00 14.16
C GLU A 290 13.88 22.97 13.23
N MET A 291 13.15 21.92 12.84
CA MET A 291 13.62 20.90 11.88
C MET A 291 13.22 21.19 10.43
N ASN A 292 12.54 22.30 10.17
CA ASN A 292 12.16 22.67 8.81
C ASN A 292 13.41 22.99 7.97
N HIS A 293 13.50 22.37 6.80
CA HIS A 293 14.60 22.62 5.86
C HIS A 293 14.42 23.97 5.16
N GLN A 294 15.52 24.48 4.60
CA GLN A 294 15.46 25.61 3.69
C GLN A 294 14.69 25.25 2.41
N CYS A 295 14.02 26.24 1.80
CA CYS A 295 13.26 26.00 0.57
C CYS A 295 14.20 25.52 -0.54
N MET A 296 13.83 24.44 -1.23
CA MET A 296 14.64 23.87 -2.30
C MET A 296 14.16 24.33 -3.68
N VAL A 297 12.85 24.54 -3.87
CA VAL A 297 12.26 24.85 -5.18
C VAL A 297 11.42 26.12 -5.09
N LEU A 298 11.67 27.06 -6.02
CA LEU A 298 10.93 28.32 -6.19
C LEU A 298 10.86 29.22 -4.94
N GLU A 299 11.79 29.05 -3.99
CA GLU A 299 11.72 29.69 -2.66
C GLU A 299 10.39 29.42 -1.93
N PHE A 300 9.67 28.35 -2.28
CA PHE A 300 8.33 28.05 -1.79
C PHE A 300 8.16 26.62 -1.28
N TYR A 301 8.76 25.63 -1.96
CA TYR A 301 8.65 24.22 -1.57
C TYR A 301 9.90 23.71 -0.87
N ASP A 302 9.71 23.03 0.24
CA ASP A 302 10.74 22.29 0.97
C ASP A 302 10.76 20.80 0.60
N ALA A 303 11.50 19.98 1.35
CA ALA A 303 11.54 18.54 1.12
C ALA A 303 10.17 17.86 1.37
N HIS A 304 9.43 18.28 2.40
CA HIS A 304 8.12 17.72 2.72
C HIS A 304 7.12 17.92 1.58
N ASP A 305 7.12 19.13 1.02
CA ASP A 305 6.23 19.50 -0.08
C ASP A 305 6.50 18.70 -1.35
N LEU A 306 7.78 18.51 -1.67
CA LEU A 306 8.18 17.68 -2.80
C LEU A 306 7.80 16.22 -2.57
N TRP A 307 7.90 15.73 -1.33
CA TRP A 307 7.38 14.40 -1.00
C TRP A 307 5.88 14.29 -1.29
N HIS A 308 5.04 15.24 -0.83
CA HIS A 308 3.60 15.25 -1.12
C HIS A 308 3.30 15.22 -2.63
N ILE A 309 3.93 16.09 -3.40
CA ILE A 309 3.69 16.20 -4.85
C ILE A 309 4.14 14.93 -5.57
N LEU A 310 5.35 14.43 -5.29
CA LEU A 310 5.92 13.29 -5.99
C LEU A 310 5.22 11.98 -5.62
N SER A 311 4.85 11.80 -4.36
CA SER A 311 4.09 10.62 -3.92
C SER A 311 2.66 10.62 -4.48
N ALA A 312 2.01 11.79 -4.61
CA ALA A 312 0.73 11.91 -5.31
C ALA A 312 0.82 11.45 -6.78
N VAL A 313 1.87 11.89 -7.49
CA VAL A 313 2.17 11.44 -8.86
C VAL A 313 2.44 9.94 -8.89
N ALA A 314 3.24 9.42 -7.96
CA ALA A 314 3.60 8.01 -7.89
C ALA A 314 2.38 7.12 -7.63
N LEU A 315 1.47 7.50 -6.73
CA LEU A 315 0.20 6.81 -6.49
C LEU A 315 -0.69 6.81 -7.73
N PHE A 316 -0.86 7.96 -8.38
CA PHE A 316 -1.65 8.07 -9.61
C PHE A 316 -1.14 7.14 -10.71
N LEU A 317 0.18 7.10 -10.94
CA LEU A 317 0.80 6.21 -11.91
C LEU A 317 0.66 4.74 -11.49
N SER A 318 0.83 4.43 -10.20
CA SER A 318 0.65 3.08 -9.64
C SER A 318 -0.79 2.57 -9.83
N PHE A 319 -1.80 3.42 -9.64
CA PHE A 319 -3.20 3.05 -9.90
C PHE A 319 -3.47 2.82 -11.38
N ASN A 320 -2.83 3.58 -12.26
CA ASN A 320 -2.88 3.34 -13.69
C ASN A 320 -2.22 2.01 -14.07
N VAL A 321 -1.14 1.59 -13.40
CA VAL A 321 -0.61 0.22 -13.53
C VAL A 321 -1.69 -0.81 -13.16
N LEU A 322 -2.27 -0.71 -11.96
CA LEU A 322 -3.33 -1.64 -11.50
C LEU A 322 -4.55 -1.69 -12.43
N LEU A 323 -4.85 -0.56 -13.09
CA LEU A 323 -5.96 -0.43 -14.02
C LEU A 323 -5.68 -1.09 -15.39
N THR A 324 -4.41 -1.18 -15.80
CA THR A 324 -4.03 -1.44 -17.20
C THR A 324 -3.14 -2.67 -17.41
N TRP A 325 -2.44 -3.14 -16.38
CA TRP A 325 -1.45 -4.22 -16.51
C TRP A 325 -2.06 -5.56 -16.94
N ASP A 326 -3.36 -5.75 -16.78
CA ASP A 326 -4.10 -6.96 -17.15
C ASP A 326 -4.86 -6.83 -18.48
N ASP A 327 -4.74 -5.68 -19.17
CA ASP A 327 -5.45 -5.42 -20.43
C ASP A 327 -5.02 -6.38 -21.56
N GLY A 328 -3.83 -6.98 -21.44
CA GLY A 328 -3.36 -8.05 -22.32
C GLY A 328 -4.25 -9.30 -22.30
N LEU A 329 -4.96 -9.56 -21.20
CA LEU A 329 -5.78 -10.76 -21.00
C LEU A 329 -7.24 -10.59 -21.46
N ALA A 330 -7.59 -9.42 -22.00
CA ALA A 330 -8.96 -9.07 -22.35
C ALA A 330 -9.70 -10.04 -23.28
N ALA A 331 -8.97 -10.81 -24.08
CA ALA A 331 -9.49 -11.77 -25.06
C ALA A 331 -9.15 -13.23 -24.69
N VAL A 332 -8.56 -13.47 -23.53
CA VAL A 332 -8.24 -14.82 -23.04
C VAL A 332 -9.41 -15.33 -22.23
N LYS A 333 -9.80 -16.60 -22.42
CA LYS A 333 -10.89 -17.20 -21.64
C LYS A 333 -10.47 -17.29 -20.17
N ARG A 334 -11.36 -16.95 -19.24
CA ARG A 334 -11.04 -16.90 -17.81
C ARG A 334 -10.51 -18.22 -17.25
N THR A 335 -11.00 -19.35 -17.78
CA THR A 335 -10.55 -20.70 -17.40
C THR A 335 -9.10 -21.00 -17.79
N GLU A 336 -8.52 -20.22 -18.71
CA GLU A 336 -7.16 -20.38 -19.23
C GLU A 336 -6.18 -19.40 -18.57
N ILE A 337 -6.68 -18.43 -17.80
CA ILE A 337 -5.85 -17.45 -17.11
C ILE A 337 -5.18 -18.13 -15.90
N ALA A 338 -3.86 -18.07 -15.83
CA ALA A 338 -3.11 -18.66 -14.73
C ALA A 338 -3.48 -17.99 -13.38
N VAL A 339 -3.70 -18.81 -12.35
CA VAL A 339 -3.98 -18.38 -10.98
C VAL A 339 -2.74 -18.57 -10.12
N PHE A 340 -2.27 -17.51 -9.47
CA PHE A 340 -1.03 -17.55 -8.70
C PHE A 340 -0.98 -16.76 -7.40
#